data_AF-D0LCY0-F1
#
_entry.id   AF-D0LCY0-F1
#
_cell.length_a   1.000
_cell.length_b   1.000
_cell.length_c   1.000
_cell.angle_alpha   90.00
_cell.angle_beta   90.00
_cell.angle_gamma   90.00
#
_symmetry.space_group_name_H-M   'P 1'
#
loop_
_entity.id
_entity.type
_entity.pdbx_description
1 polymer ?
#
loop_
_entity_poly.entity_id
_entity_poly.type
_entity_poly.pdbx_seq_one_letter_code
_entity_poly.pdbx_strand_id
1 'polypeptide(L)'
;MPDYDAMADDYAEHPPTADEVLAVEVSPSALKTGRPRKGAAKGRTPTMSVRLPAPLRAKVARVAKREHIAESEVIRRAVEQFTD
;
A
#
# COMPACT_ATOMS: atom_id res chain seq x y z
N MET A 1 -8.53 -7.67 35.80
CA MET A 1 -8.12 -6.96 34.58
C MET A 1 -6.70 -6.50 34.79
N PRO A 2 -5.77 -6.69 33.85
CA PRO A 2 -4.43 -6.11 33.97
C PRO A 2 -4.54 -4.58 33.99
N ASP A 3 -3.82 -3.96 34.92
CA ASP A 3 -3.74 -2.51 35.06
C ASP A 3 -2.69 -1.99 34.07
N TYR A 4 -3.17 -1.51 32.94
CA TYR A 4 -2.32 -1.07 31.84
C TYR A 4 -1.53 0.20 32.16
N ASP A 5 -2.02 1.04 33.08
CA ASP A 5 -1.34 2.27 33.47
C ASP A 5 -0.12 1.93 34.33
N ALA A 6 -0.29 1.04 35.32
CA ALA A 6 0.82 0.54 36.13
C ALA A 6 1.90 -0.18 35.31
N MET A 7 1.50 -0.90 34.25
CA MET A 7 2.46 -1.52 33.32
C MET A 7 3.21 -0.49 32.48
N ALA A 8 2.55 0.61 32.09
CA ALA A 8 3.19 1.65 31.30
C ALA A 8 4.28 2.39 32.10
N ASP A 9 4.02 2.66 33.37
CA ASP A 9 4.99 3.28 34.28
C ASP A 9 6.22 2.38 34.50
N ASP A 10 6.01 1.07 34.69
CA ASP A 10 7.09 0.11 34.88
C ASP A 10 8.03 0.03 33.66
N TYR A 11 7.49 0.02 32.43
CA TYR A 11 8.32 0.05 31.22
C TYR A 11 9.09 1.36 31.02
N ALA A 12 8.57 2.47 31.55
CA ALA A 12 9.25 3.76 31.47
C ALA A 12 10.43 3.82 32.46
N GLU A 13 10.27 3.24 33.65
CA GLU A 13 11.30 3.20 34.69
C GLU A 13 12.35 2.09 34.45
N HIS A 14 11.92 0.95 33.88
CA HIS A 14 12.74 -0.23 33.62
C HIS A 14 12.70 -0.59 32.13
N PRO A 15 13.33 0.21 31.25
CA PRO A 15 13.35 -0.09 29.83
C PRO A 15 14.07 -1.43 29.59
N PRO A 16 13.57 -2.30 28.68
CA PRO A 16 14.20 -3.59 28.38
C PRO A 16 15.66 -3.40 27.98
N THR A 17 16.54 -4.10 28.68
CA THR A 17 17.98 -4.08 28.40
C THR A 17 18.31 -5.02 27.24
N ALA A 18 19.43 -4.79 26.56
CA ALA A 18 19.83 -5.61 25.41
C ALA A 18 20.05 -7.09 25.76
N ASP A 19 20.38 -7.39 27.01
CA ASP A 19 20.62 -8.75 27.52
C ASP A 19 19.32 -9.50 27.88
N GLU A 20 18.22 -8.78 28.11
CA GLU A 20 16.89 -9.36 28.37
C GLU A 20 16.16 -9.74 27.06
N VAL A 21 16.61 -9.20 25.93
CA VAL A 21 16.06 -9.50 24.61
C VAL A 21 16.66 -10.80 24.08
N LEU A 22 16.03 -11.93 24.44
CA LEU A 22 16.49 -13.28 24.09
C LEU A 22 16.49 -13.56 22.57
N ALA A 23 15.54 -12.98 21.83
CA ALA A 23 15.48 -13.04 20.37
C ALA A 23 14.50 -11.99 19.82
N VAL A 24 14.85 -11.34 18.71
CA VAL A 24 13.91 -10.52 17.93
C VAL A 24 13.75 -11.15 16.55
N GLU A 25 12.59 -11.74 16.27
CA GLU A 25 12.24 -12.12 14.90
C GLU A 25 11.80 -10.88 14.11
N VAL A 26 12.77 -10.14 13.58
CA VAL A 26 12.51 -9.05 12.64
C VAL A 26 12.39 -9.65 11.24
N SER A 27 11.17 -9.91 10.76
CA SER A 27 11.01 -10.17 9.33
C SER A 27 11.39 -8.89 8.54
N PRO A 28 12.24 -8.97 7.50
CA PRO A 28 12.56 -7.81 6.66
C PRO A 28 11.33 -7.20 5.96
N SER A 29 10.23 -7.94 5.92
CA SER A 29 8.91 -7.49 5.46
C SER A 29 8.12 -6.64 6.45
N ALA A 30 8.41 -6.72 7.76
CA ALA A 30 7.64 -6.02 8.81
C ALA A 30 8.09 -4.57 9.03
N LEU A 31 9.37 -4.27 8.81
CA LEU A 31 9.89 -2.91 8.92
C LEU A 31 10.23 -2.40 7.51
N LYS A 32 9.28 -1.71 6.87
CA LYS A 32 9.61 -0.83 5.74
C LYS A 32 10.59 0.21 6.26
N THR A 33 11.87 0.00 5.99
CA THR A 33 12.97 0.89 6.33
C THR A 33 12.67 2.30 5.79
N GLY A 34 12.23 3.21 6.67
CA GLY A 34 12.05 4.62 6.35
C GLY A 34 11.07 5.35 7.27
N ARG A 35 11.35 6.63 7.53
CA ARG A 35 10.40 7.58 8.15
C ARG A 35 9.13 7.65 7.27
N PRO A 36 7.92 7.45 7.81
CA PRO A 36 6.70 7.61 7.02
C PRO A 36 6.67 9.03 6.43
N ARG A 37 6.69 9.13 5.09
CA ARG A 37 6.57 10.42 4.41
C ARG A 37 5.19 10.98 4.74
N LYS A 38 5.11 12.24 5.18
CA LYS A 38 3.84 12.98 5.32
C LYS A 38 3.13 12.91 3.96
N GLY A 39 1.97 12.23 3.90
CA GLY A 39 1.31 11.84 2.65
C GLY A 39 1.40 10.35 2.28
N ALA A 40 1.66 9.47 3.26
CA ALA A 40 1.60 8.02 3.09
C ALA A 40 0.37 7.63 2.24
N ALA A 41 0.63 6.89 1.17
CA ALA A 41 -0.27 6.69 0.05
C ALA A 41 -1.70 6.35 0.52
N LYS A 42 -2.69 7.08 -0.02
CA LYS A 42 -4.09 6.64 -0.05
C LYS A 42 -4.10 5.14 -0.32
N GLY A 43 -4.87 4.39 0.47
CA GLY A 43 -4.93 2.93 0.39
C GLY A 43 -4.99 2.44 -1.06
N ARG A 44 -4.35 1.30 -1.33
CA ARG A 44 -4.24 0.73 -2.68
C ARG A 44 -5.63 0.73 -3.34
N THR A 45 -5.78 1.44 -4.46
CA THR A 45 -7.04 1.46 -5.20
C THR A 45 -7.51 0.02 -5.43
N PRO A 46 -8.77 -0.32 -5.13
CA PRO A 46 -9.29 -1.66 -5.38
C PRO A 46 -9.01 -2.08 -6.83
N THR A 47 -8.38 -3.23 -7.00
CA THR A 47 -8.05 -3.74 -8.33
C THR A 47 -9.26 -4.49 -8.87
N MET A 48 -9.70 -4.15 -10.08
CA MET A 48 -10.80 -4.84 -10.77
C MET A 48 -10.28 -5.54 -12.04
N SER A 49 -10.80 -6.73 -12.32
CA SER A 49 -10.52 -7.44 -13.57
C SER A 49 -11.66 -7.22 -14.57
N VAL A 50 -11.36 -6.66 -15.75
CA VAL A 50 -12.36 -6.41 -16.80
C VAL A 50 -12.09 -7.31 -18.01
N ARG A 51 -13.12 -7.98 -18.51
CA ARG A 51 -13.05 -8.74 -19.76
C ARG A 51 -13.45 -7.84 -20.91
N LEU A 52 -12.52 -7.67 -21.85
CA LEU A 52 -12.73 -6.89 -23.07
C LEU A 52 -12.56 -7.83 -24.27
N PRO A 53 -13.39 -7.68 -25.32
CA PRO A 53 -13.15 -8.38 -26.58
C PRO A 53 -11.74 -8.07 -27.12
N ALA A 54 -11.11 -9.05 -27.78
CA ALA A 54 -9.80 -8.90 -28.40
C ALA A 54 -9.63 -7.62 -29.25
N PRO A 55 -10.57 -7.22 -30.14
CA PRO A 55 -10.42 -5.99 -30.91
C PRO A 55 -10.39 -4.74 -30.04
N LEU A 56 -11.11 -4.74 -28.91
CA LEU A 56 -11.14 -3.60 -27.99
C LEU A 56 -9.84 -3.50 -27.19
N ARG A 57 -9.28 -4.63 -26.73
CA ARG A 57 -7.93 -4.63 -26.11
C ARG A 57 -6.87 -4.06 -27.05
N ALA A 58 -6.89 -4.46 -28.32
CA ALA A 58 -5.95 -3.96 -29.31
C ALA A 58 -6.09 -2.44 -29.55
N LYS A 59 -7.30 -1.90 -29.45
CA LYS A 59 -7.52 -0.44 -29.51
C LYS A 59 -6.94 0.26 -28.28
N VAL A 60 -7.20 -0.26 -27.07
CA VAL A 60 -6.66 0.31 -25.82
C VAL A 60 -5.13 0.31 -25.82
N ALA A 61 -4.49 -0.82 -26.17
CA ALA A 61 -3.04 -0.93 -26.24
C ALA A 61 -2.41 0.06 -27.23
N ARG A 62 -3.08 0.31 -28.37
CA ARG A 62 -2.62 1.27 -29.38
C ARG A 62 -2.66 2.70 -28.87
N VAL A 63 -3.73 3.07 -28.18
CA VAL A 63 -3.88 4.40 -27.56
C VAL A 63 -2.84 4.59 -26.46
N ALA A 64 -2.70 3.60 -25.57
CA ALA A 64 -1.70 3.59 -24.50
C ALA A 64 -0.27 3.80 -25.05
N LYS A 65 0.09 3.08 -26.11
CA LYS A 65 1.40 3.22 -26.78
C LYS A 65 1.60 4.60 -27.40
N ARG A 66 0.59 5.13 -28.09
CA ARG A 66 0.67 6.45 -28.75
C ARG A 66 0.81 7.58 -27.74
N GLU A 67 0.16 7.48 -26.60
CA GLU A 67 0.11 8.53 -25.58
C GLU A 67 1.13 8.32 -24.45
N HIS A 68 1.93 7.24 -24.52
CA HIS A 68 2.93 6.87 -23.52
C HIS A 68 2.35 6.76 -22.10
N ILE A 69 1.12 6.24 -21.98
CA ILE A 69 0.42 6.01 -20.71
C ILE A 69 0.07 4.54 -20.54
N ALA A 70 -0.24 4.14 -19.30
CA ALA A 70 -0.69 2.78 -18.99
C ALA A 70 -2.09 2.50 -19.56
N GLU A 71 -2.36 1.26 -19.96
CA GLU A 71 -3.70 0.85 -20.43
C GLU A 71 -4.78 1.11 -19.37
N SER A 72 -4.45 0.95 -18.09
CA SER A 72 -5.36 1.25 -16.97
C SER A 72 -5.78 2.72 -16.94
N GLU A 73 -4.90 3.64 -17.34
CA GLU A 73 -5.19 5.07 -17.39
C GLU A 73 -6.09 5.41 -18.57
N VAL A 74 -5.89 4.75 -19.72
CA VAL A 74 -6.81 4.85 -20.87
C VAL A 74 -8.21 4.41 -20.48
N ILE A 75 -8.33 3.27 -19.77
CA ILE A 75 -9.61 2.73 -19.30
C ILE A 75 -10.24 3.69 -18.29
N ARG A 76 -9.47 4.23 -17.33
CA ARG A 76 -9.97 5.19 -16.33
C ARG A 76 -10.60 6.42 -16.99
N ARG A 77 -9.89 7.05 -17.94
CA ARG A 77 -10.38 8.24 -18.66
C ARG A 77 -11.63 7.94 -19.49
N ALA A 78 -11.67 6.78 -20.15
CA ALA A 78 -12.83 6.38 -20.93
C ALA A 78 -14.07 6.14 -20.06
N VAL A 79 -13.89 5.59 -18.86
CA VAL A 79 -14.98 5.42 -17.88
C VAL A 79 -15.45 6.77 -17.34
N GLU A 80 -14.51 7.65 -16.95
CA GLU A 80 -14.79 9.02 -16.48
C GLU A 80 -15.63 9.78 -17.52
N GLN A 81 -15.21 9.77 -18.80
CA GLN A 81 -15.94 10.39 -19.90
C GLN A 81 -17.34 9.80 -20.16
N PHE A 82 -17.56 8.51 -19.86
CA PHE A 82 -18.86 7.87 -20.06
C PHE A 82 -19.84 8.17 -18.91
N THR A 83 -19.33 8.45 -17.72
CA THR A 83 -20.14 8.70 -16.52
C THR A 83 -20.38 10.18 -16.23
N ASP A 84 -19.63 11.08 -16.85
CA ASP A 84 -19.92 12.53 -16.92
C ASP A 84 -21.11 12.82 -17.84
#